data_AF-A0A248UM06-F1
#
_entry.id   AF-A0A248UM06-F1
#
_cell.length_a   1.000
_cell.length_b   1.000
_cell.length_c   1.000
_cell.angle_alpha   90.00
_cell.angle_beta   90.00
_cell.angle_gamma   90.00
#
_symmetry.space_group_name_H-M   'P 1'
#
loop_
_entity.id
_entity.type
_entity.pdbx_description
1 polymer ?
#
loop_
_entity_poly.entity_id
_entity_poly.type
_entity_poly.pdbx_seq_one_letter_code
_entity_poly.pdbx_strand_id
1 'polypeptide(L)'
;MTADIKEFRDQLAAMASSLAGEATLKGLEPNINVVLTMQKLGHVEAVIEITADHINQYHRFIVEGDQSYLPALLRSCDAILCKFPVIGTRCI
;
A
#
# COMPACT_ATOMS: atom_id res chain seq x y z
N MET A 1 -2.21 -10.02 -7.83
CA MET A 1 -2.59 -8.62 -8.09
C MET A 1 -3.77 -8.17 -7.24
N THR A 2 -5.00 -8.65 -7.45
CA THR A 2 -6.15 -8.22 -6.63
C THR A 2 -6.08 -8.72 -5.19
N ALA A 3 -5.51 -9.91 -4.96
CA ALA A 3 -5.21 -10.42 -3.62
C ALA A 3 -4.20 -9.53 -2.88
N ASP A 4 -3.10 -9.15 -3.54
CA ASP A 4 -2.08 -8.26 -2.97
C ASP A 4 -2.66 -6.89 -2.61
N ILE A 5 -3.54 -6.33 -3.46
CA ILE A 5 -4.26 -5.08 -3.18
C ILE A 5 -5.18 -5.25 -1.97
N LYS A 6 -5.85 -6.40 -1.83
CA LYS A 6 -6.68 -6.69 -0.67
C LYS A 6 -5.84 -6.76 0.61
N GLU A 7 -4.72 -7.47 0.58
CA GLU A 7 -3.83 -7.58 1.74
C GLU A 7 -3.28 -6.20 2.14
N PHE A 8 -2.80 -5.43 1.17
CA PHE A 8 -2.35 -4.06 1.40
C PHE A 8 -3.46 -3.18 2.01
N ARG A 9 -4.68 -3.28 1.48
CA ARG A 9 -5.85 -2.57 2.02
C ARG A 9 -6.15 -2.96 3.47
N ASP A 10 -6.10 -4.24 3.79
CA ASP A 10 -6.36 -4.74 5.15
C ASP A 10 -5.29 -4.23 6.13
N GLN A 11 -4.02 -4.22 5.72
CA GLN A 11 -2.92 -3.64 6.48
C GLN A 11 -3.08 -2.12 6.66
N LEU A 12 -3.46 -1.39 5.61
CA LEU A 12 -3.78 0.04 5.70
C LEU A 12 -4.90 0.32 6.70
N ALA A 13 -5.94 -0.51 6.73
CA ALA A 13 -7.05 -0.36 7.65
C ALA A 13 -6.60 -0.58 9.10
N ALA A 14 -5.76 -1.60 9.34
CA ALA A 14 -5.15 -1.84 10.65
C ALA A 14 -4.25 -0.66 11.07
N MET A 15 -3.42 -0.17 10.14
CA MET A 15 -2.53 0.97 10.37
C MET A 15 -3.30 2.27 10.68
N ALA A 16 -4.38 2.55 9.95
CA ALA A 16 -5.23 3.72 10.17
C ALA A 16 -5.96 3.66 11.53
N SER A 17 -6.38 2.46 11.96
CA SER A 17 -7.08 2.28 13.23
C SER A 17 -6.16 2.37 14.46
N SER A 18 -4.94 1.85 14.34
CA SER A 18 -3.99 1.75 15.46
C SER A 18 -2.99 2.91 15.52
N LEU A 19 -2.84 3.66 14.43
CA LEU A 19 -1.76 4.62 14.22
C LEU A 19 -0.38 4.00 14.53
N ALA A 20 -0.21 2.73 14.12
CA ALA A 20 1.03 1.97 14.22
C ALA A 20 1.11 0.92 13.11
N GLY A 21 2.31 0.36 12.93
CA GLY A 21 2.54 -0.75 12.00
C GLY A 21 2.82 -0.30 10.57
N GLU A 22 2.71 -1.26 9.65
CA GLU A 22 3.13 -1.12 8.26
C GLU A 22 2.11 -1.72 7.30
N ALA A 23 2.06 -1.18 6.09
CA ALA A 23 1.31 -1.73 4.98
C ALA A 23 2.22 -1.86 3.76
N THR A 24 2.29 -3.05 3.18
CA THR A 24 3.16 -3.38 2.06
C THR A 24 2.34 -3.75 0.83
N LEU A 25 2.56 -3.04 -0.27
CA LEU A 25 2.06 -3.43 -1.57
C LEU A 25 3.19 -4.14 -2.33
N LYS A 26 3.19 -5.47 -2.24
CA LYS A 26 4.11 -6.35 -2.95
C LYS A 26 3.33 -7.12 -4.01
N GLY A 27 3.27 -6.56 -5.21
CA GLY A 27 2.50 -7.11 -6.32
C GLY A 27 3.28 -8.09 -7.20
N LEU A 28 2.58 -8.61 -8.22
CA LEU A 28 3.11 -9.43 -9.31
C LEU A 28 4.01 -8.66 -10.29
N GLU A 29 4.04 -7.32 -10.25
CA GLU A 29 5.13 -6.57 -10.87
C GLU A 29 6.38 -6.72 -9.99
N PRO A 30 7.35 -7.56 -10.37
CA PRO A 30 8.50 -7.85 -9.51
C PRO A 30 9.40 -6.63 -9.29
N ASN A 31 9.12 -5.56 -10.03
CA ASN A 31 9.94 -4.37 -10.10
C ASN A 31 9.37 -3.22 -9.28
N ILE A 32 8.25 -3.39 -8.56
CA ILE A 32 7.69 -2.33 -7.69
C ILE A 32 7.43 -2.90 -6.29
N ASN A 33 8.05 -2.26 -5.30
CA ASN A 33 7.82 -2.50 -3.88
C ASN A 33 7.42 -1.18 -3.22
N VAL A 34 6.30 -1.17 -2.49
CA VAL A 34 5.86 0.01 -1.75
C VAL A 34 5.59 -0.39 -0.31
N VAL A 35 6.26 0.26 0.63
CA VAL A 35 6.08 0.05 2.07
C VAL A 35 5.69 1.37 2.70
N LEU A 36 4.53 1.41 3.35
CA LEU A 36 4.10 2.51 4.19
C LEU A 36 4.32 2.12 5.64
N THR A 37 4.98 2.99 6.40
CA THR A 37 5.23 2.80 7.84
C THR A 37 4.62 3.98 8.59
N MET A 38 3.78 3.67 9.57
CA MET A 38 3.26 4.67 10.48
C MET A 38 4.34 5.06 11.50
N GLN A 39 4.64 6.35 11.52
CA GLN A 39 5.60 6.96 12.41
C GLN A 39 4.88 7.63 13.59
N LYS A 40 5.65 8.31 14.45
CA LYS A 40 5.08 9.02 15.61
C LYS A 40 4.15 10.15 15.15
N LEU A 41 3.18 10.47 16.02
CA LEU A 41 2.25 11.59 15.83
C LEU A 41 1.38 11.49 14.55
N GLY A 42 1.22 10.29 13.99
CA GLY A 42 0.41 10.07 12.79
C GLY A 42 1.13 10.39 11.49
N HIS A 43 2.42 10.74 11.54
CA HIS A 43 3.24 10.86 10.33
C HIS A 43 3.34 9.50 9.63
N VAL A 44 3.34 9.50 8.30
CA VAL A 44 3.45 8.29 7.48
C VAL A 44 4.62 8.47 6.52
N GLU A 45 5.56 7.53 6.56
CA GLU A 45 6.62 7.43 5.58
C GLU A 45 6.26 6.34 4.56
N ALA A 46 6.38 6.64 3.27
CA ALA A 46 6.24 5.68 2.19
C ALA A 46 7.58 5.52 1.47
N VAL A 47 8.14 4.31 1.50
CA VAL A 47 9.30 3.93 0.71
C VAL A 47 8.82 3.21 -0.54
N ILE A 48 9.13 3.78 -1.70
CA ILE A 48 8.78 3.25 -3.02
C ILE A 48 10.07 2.87 -3.71
N GLU A 49 10.23 1.59 -4.00
CA GLU A 49 11.36 1.05 -4.75
C GLU A 49 10.87 0.54 -6.10
N ILE A 50 11.52 1.03 -7.16
CA ILE A 50 11.26 0.63 -8.54
C ILE A 50 12.56 0.13 -9.14
N THR A 51 12.55 -1.13 -9.58
CA THR A 51 13.75 -1.83 -10.06
C THR A 51 13.47 -2.51 -11.40
N ALA A 52 13.30 -1.72 -12.46
CA ALA A 52 13.01 -2.24 -13.80
C ALA A 52 14.16 -3.11 -14.37
N ASP A 53 15.40 -2.86 -13.95
CA ASP A 53 16.60 -3.67 -14.23
C ASP A 53 17.45 -3.73 -12.95
N HIS A 54 17.45 -4.88 -12.27
CA HIS A 54 18.15 -5.06 -10.99
C HIS A 54 19.68 -4.93 -11.08
N ILE A 55 20.26 -4.95 -12.28
CA ILE A 55 21.70 -4.83 -12.49
C ILE A 55 22.10 -3.37 -12.76
N ASN A 56 21.29 -2.60 -13.48
CA ASN A 56 21.68 -1.28 -13.98
C ASN A 56 20.85 -0.11 -13.45
N GLN A 57 19.65 -0.35 -12.90
CA GLN A 57 18.71 0.72 -12.55
C GLN A 57 17.96 0.43 -11.24
N TYR A 58 18.20 1.29 -10.25
CA TYR A 58 17.50 1.27 -8.97
C TYR A 58 16.97 2.67 -8.68
N HIS A 59 15.65 2.77 -8.49
CA HIS A 59 14.99 4.00 -8.09
C HIS A 59 14.35 3.81 -6.72
N ARG A 60 14.72 4.67 -5.77
CA ARG A 60 14.10 4.72 -4.44
C ARG A 60 13.57 6.11 -4.18
N PHE A 61 12.30 6.19 -3.84
CA PHE A 61 11.63 7.41 -3.43
C PHE A 61 11.18 7.26 -1.98
N ILE A 62 11.37 8.33 -1.21
CA ILE A 62 10.78 8.47 0.12
C ILE A 62 9.75 9.58 -0.01
N VAL A 63 8.51 9.24 0.26
CA VAL A 63 7.39 10.18 0.28
C VAL A 63 6.88 10.25 1.69
N GLU A 64 6.74 11.47 2.18
CA GLU A 64 6.26 11.75 3.52
C GLU A 64 4.83 12.30 3.46
N GLY A 65 4.01 11.89 4.42
CA GLY A 65 2.64 12.36 4.59
C GLY A 65 2.18 12.19 6.04
N ASP A 66 0.87 12.20 6.23
CA ASP A 66 0.26 12.01 7.53
C ASP A 66 -1.00 11.12 7.42
N GLN A 67 -1.55 10.73 8.57
CA GLN A 67 -2.66 9.79 8.68
C GLN A 67 -3.94 10.28 7.98
N SER A 68 -4.07 11.58 7.69
CA SER A 68 -5.25 12.13 7.00
C SER A 68 -5.40 11.62 5.56
N TYR A 69 -4.31 11.10 4.96
CA TYR A 69 -4.33 10.54 3.61
C TYR A 69 -4.81 9.08 3.58
N LEU A 70 -4.72 8.33 4.68
CA LEU A 70 -5.07 6.91 4.72
C LEU A 70 -6.53 6.61 4.35
N PRO A 71 -7.53 7.40 4.80
CA PRO A 71 -8.92 7.18 4.37
C PRO A 71 -9.12 7.29 2.86
N ALA A 72 -8.42 8.20 2.18
CA ALA A 72 -8.52 8.34 0.72
C ALA A 72 -7.87 7.17 -0.01
N LEU A 73 -6.74 6.69 0.51
CA LEU A 73 -6.05 5.52 -0.03
C LEU A 73 -6.88 4.24 0.13
N LEU A 74 -7.49 4.03 1.30
CA LEU A 74 -8.43 2.93 1.56
C LEU A 74 -9.59 2.91 0.56
N ARG A 75 -10.24 4.07 0.33
CA ARG A 75 -11.32 4.18 -0.66
C ARG A 75 -10.85 3.83 -2.08
N SER A 76 -9.61 4.15 -2.41
CA SER A 76 -9.03 3.82 -3.72
C SER A 76 -8.84 2.32 -3.88
N CYS A 77 -8.34 1.64 -2.83
CA CYS A 77 -8.26 0.18 -2.80
C CYS A 77 -9.65 -0.47 -2.90
N ASP A 78 -10.63 0.02 -2.14
CA ASP A 78 -12.00 -0.49 -2.17
C ASP A 78 -12.62 -0.35 -3.56
N ALA A 79 -12.43 0.79 -4.23
CA ALA A 79 -12.89 0.99 -5.60
C ALA A 79 -12.26 -0.01 -6.60
N ILE A 80 -10.97 -0.30 -6.45
CA ILE A 80 -10.28 -1.30 -7.29
C ILE A 80 -10.84 -2.70 -7.01
N LEU A 81 -10.99 -3.10 -5.75
CA LEU A 81 -11.46 -4.43 -5.36
C LEU A 81 -12.94 -4.65 -5.72
N CYS A 82 -13.76 -3.60 -5.70
CA CYS A 82 -15.13 -3.67 -6.18
C CYS A 82 -15.21 -3.85 -7.70
N LYS A 83 -14.29 -3.24 -8.45
CA LYS A 83 -14.21 -3.41 -9.91
C LYS A 83 -13.58 -4.73 -10.33
N PHE A 84 -12.60 -5.20 -9.56
CA PHE A 84 -11.82 -6.41 -9.81
C PHE A 84 -11.77 -7.28 -8.54
N PRO A 85 -12.86 -7.99 -8.23
CA PRO A 85 -12.97 -8.74 -6.99
C PRO A 85 -12.00 -9.91 -6.94
N VAL A 86 -11.48 -10.18 -5.74
CA VAL A 86 -10.80 -11.44 -5.44
C VAL A 86 -11.86 -12.55 -5.43
N ILE A 87 -11.57 -13.69 -6.06
CA ILE A 87 -12.49 -14.84 -6.15
C ILE A 87 -13.02 -15.18 -4.75
N GLY A 88 -14.34 -15.30 -4.61
CA GLY A 88 -15.00 -15.61 -3.33
C GLY A 88 -15.20 -14.42 -2.38
N THR A 89 -14.80 -13.20 -2.77
CA THR A 89 -14.97 -11.99 -1.95
C THR A 89 -16.08 -11.11 -2.54
N ARG A 90 -16.92 -10.50 -1.70
CA ARG A 90 -17.93 -9.52 -2.11
C ARG A 90 -17.35 -8.11 -1.98
N CYS A 91 -17.75 -7.20 -2.86
CA CYS A 91 -17.44 -5.77 -2.74
C CYS A 91 -17.92 -5.27 -1.35
N ILE A 92 -17.03 -4.56 -0.65
CA ILE A 92 -17.21 -4.04 0.71
C ILE A 92 -17.70 -2.60 0.64
#